data_AF-A0A4S1FDU9-F1
#
_entry.id   AF-A0A4S1FDU9-F1
#
_cell.length_a   1.000
_cell.length_b   1.000
_cell.length_c   1.000
_cell.angle_alpha   90.00
_cell.angle_beta   90.00
_cell.angle_gamma   90.00
#
_symmetry.space_group_name_H-M   'P 1'
#
loop_
_entity.id
_entity.type
_entity.pdbx_description
1 polymer ?
#
loop_
_entity_poly.entity_id
_entity_poly.type
_entity_poly.pdbx_seq_one_letter_code
_entity_poly.pdbx_strand_id
1 'polypeptide(L)'
;MELSALIKKQIDADERRGFPVRFGSDAERHDQLMRDLVGLIGEAGEFADLLKKVGLALSTVGYAGPSLSEAAPRLRSELADVAIYLFRLSTILEGDLEQDILNKMKINEERYRYLER
;
A
#
# COMPACT_ATOMS: atom_id res chain seq x y z
N MET A 1 10.94 -9.46 11.48
CA MET A 1 9.71 -10.20 11.85
C MET A 1 9.05 -10.66 10.54
N GLU A 2 7.80 -11.17 10.59
CA GLU A 2 7.08 -11.71 9.42
C GLU A 2 6.96 -10.74 8.24
N LEU A 3 7.04 -9.41 8.46
CA LEU A 3 6.88 -8.42 7.40
C LEU A 3 8.08 -8.42 6.44
N SER A 4 9.32 -8.41 6.95
CA SER A 4 10.51 -8.50 6.07
C SER A 4 10.51 -9.79 5.24
N ALA A 5 10.00 -10.91 5.80
CA ALA A 5 9.87 -12.17 5.07
C ALA A 5 8.79 -12.10 3.98
N LEU A 6 7.65 -11.45 4.25
CA LEU A 6 6.60 -11.20 3.28
C LEU A 6 7.07 -10.29 2.14
N ILE A 7 7.75 -9.18 2.46
CA ILE A 7 8.36 -8.27 1.49
C ILE A 7 9.32 -9.05 0.60
N LYS A 8 10.24 -9.81 1.19
CA LYS A 8 11.18 -10.63 0.43
C LYS A 8 10.45 -11.59 -0.52
N LYS A 9 9.41 -12.29 -0.05
CA LYS A 9 8.64 -13.22 -0.88
C LYS A 9 7.98 -12.52 -2.08
N GLN A 10 7.47 -11.30 -1.89
CA GLN A 10 6.89 -10.49 -2.97
C GLN A 10 7.96 -10.06 -3.97
N ILE A 11 9.08 -9.49 -3.49
CA ILE A 11 10.18 -9.01 -4.34
C ILE A 11 10.81 -10.16 -5.14
N ASP A 12 11.06 -11.31 -4.49
CA ASP A 12 11.55 -12.52 -5.18
C ASP A 12 10.56 -12.98 -6.28
N ALA A 13 9.25 -12.78 -6.08
CA ALA A 13 8.25 -13.12 -7.07
C ALA A 13 8.18 -12.11 -8.23
N ASP A 14 8.43 -10.84 -7.96
CA ASP A 14 8.54 -9.78 -8.97
C ASP A 14 9.76 -9.99 -9.86
N GLU A 15 10.93 -10.27 -9.27
CA GLU A 15 12.17 -10.58 -10.00
C GLU A 15 11.97 -11.78 -10.94
N ARG A 16 11.35 -12.87 -10.44
CA ARG A 16 11.06 -14.06 -11.26
C ARG A 16 10.13 -13.78 -12.45
N ARG A 17 9.28 -12.75 -12.35
CA ARG A 17 8.34 -12.36 -13.41
C ARG A 17 8.91 -11.27 -14.33
N GLY A 18 10.15 -10.83 -14.10
CA GLY A 18 10.80 -9.80 -14.90
C GLY A 18 10.39 -8.37 -14.52
N PHE A 19 9.74 -8.17 -13.37
CA PHE A 19 9.50 -6.83 -12.86
C PHE A 19 10.78 -6.31 -12.18
N PRO A 20 11.37 -5.21 -12.66
CA PRO A 20 12.63 -4.73 -12.13
C PRO A 20 12.44 -4.13 -10.73
N VAL A 21 13.40 -4.43 -9.86
CA VAL A 21 13.51 -3.93 -8.47
C VAL A 21 14.97 -3.58 -8.11
N ARG A 22 15.90 -3.79 -9.05
CA ARG A 22 17.33 -3.45 -8.94
C ARG A 22 17.72 -2.66 -10.19
N PHE A 23 18.55 -1.65 -10.02
CA PHE A 23 18.82 -0.64 -11.04
C PHE A 23 20.30 -0.24 -11.03
N GLY A 24 20.85 0.10 -12.20
CA GLY A 24 22.25 0.47 -12.35
C GLY A 24 22.51 1.97 -12.20
N SER A 25 21.46 2.79 -12.19
CA SER A 25 21.58 4.25 -12.07
C SER A 25 20.39 4.87 -11.33
N ASP A 26 20.60 6.08 -10.79
CA ASP A 26 19.53 6.85 -10.13
C ASP A 26 18.41 7.24 -11.09
N ALA A 27 18.70 7.45 -12.38
CA ALA A 27 17.68 7.74 -13.39
C ALA A 27 16.72 6.56 -13.56
N GLU A 28 17.25 5.33 -13.66
CA GLU A 28 16.42 4.12 -13.74
C GLU A 28 15.62 3.88 -12.45
N ARG A 29 16.22 4.11 -11.27
CA ARG A 29 15.53 4.02 -9.97
C ARG A 29 14.39 5.01 -9.90
N HIS A 30 14.64 6.28 -10.22
CA HIS A 30 13.65 7.35 -10.24
C HIS A 30 12.47 6.99 -11.13
N ASP A 31 12.74 6.52 -12.35
CA ASP A 31 11.69 6.15 -13.30
C ASP A 31 10.85 4.98 -12.80
N GLN A 32 11.45 3.98 -12.15
CA GLN A 32 10.67 2.91 -11.53
C GLN A 32 9.87 3.41 -10.33
N LEU A 33 10.46 4.24 -9.45
CA LEU A 33 9.74 4.83 -8.31
C LEU A 33 8.50 5.61 -8.78
N MET A 34 8.62 6.35 -9.89
CA MET A 34 7.47 7.04 -10.49
C MET A 34 6.40 6.07 -10.99
N ARG A 35 6.77 4.96 -11.63
CA ARG A 35 5.82 3.93 -12.09
C ARG A 35 5.12 3.24 -10.92
N ASP A 36 5.87 2.87 -9.89
CA ASP A 36 5.34 2.20 -8.70
C ASP A 36 4.48 3.17 -7.87
N LEU A 37 4.81 4.46 -7.83
CA LEU A 37 3.96 5.50 -7.24
C LEU A 37 2.64 5.64 -7.99
N VAL A 38 2.66 5.66 -9.33
CA VAL A 38 1.43 5.69 -10.13
C VAL A 38 0.58 4.45 -9.85
N GLY A 39 1.20 3.26 -9.75
CA GLY A 39 0.51 2.03 -9.36
C GLY A 39 -0.13 2.13 -7.97
N LEU A 40 0.63 2.58 -6.97
CA LEU A 40 0.13 2.82 -5.60
C LEU A 40 -1.13 3.70 -5.59
N ILE A 41 -1.10 4.81 -6.33
CA ILE A 41 -2.23 5.73 -6.42
C ILE A 41 -3.40 5.12 -7.20
N GLY A 42 -3.13 4.28 -8.20
CA GLY A 42 -4.13 3.48 -8.90
C GLY A 42 -4.94 2.60 -7.95
N GLU A 43 -4.26 1.75 -7.16
CA GLU A 43 -4.93 0.82 -6.24
C GLU A 43 -5.64 1.56 -5.09
N ALA A 44 -5.04 2.64 -4.58
CA ALA A 44 -5.72 3.51 -3.62
C ALA A 44 -6.97 4.19 -4.22
N GLY A 45 -6.94 4.49 -5.52
CA GLY A 45 -8.06 5.00 -6.29
C GLY A 45 -9.18 3.97 -6.45
N GLU A 46 -8.85 2.71 -6.73
CA GLU A 46 -9.82 1.60 -6.79
C GLU A 46 -10.52 1.41 -5.43
N PHE A 47 -9.73 1.41 -4.35
CA PHE A 47 -10.27 1.38 -2.99
C PHE A 47 -11.24 2.54 -2.74
N ALA A 48 -10.82 3.77 -3.06
CA ALA A 48 -11.62 4.97 -2.84
C ALA A 48 -12.91 4.98 -3.67
N ASP A 49 -12.86 4.55 -4.94
CA ASP A 49 -14.04 4.48 -5.80
C ASP A 49 -15.06 3.46 -5.28
N LEU A 50 -14.60 2.28 -4.87
CA LEU A 50 -15.49 1.26 -4.31
C LEU A 50 -16.11 1.72 -2.99
N LEU A 51 -15.33 2.32 -2.10
CA LEU A 51 -15.84 2.84 -0.83
C LEU A 51 -16.84 3.99 -1.05
N LYS A 52 -16.59 4.87 -2.03
CA LYS A 52 -17.56 5.90 -2.44
C LYS A 52 -18.88 5.29 -2.93
N LYS A 53 -18.85 4.22 -3.73
CA LYS A 53 -20.06 3.53 -4.20
C LYS A 53 -20.86 2.93 -3.04
N VAL A 54 -20.20 2.38 -2.03
CA VAL A 54 -20.84 1.96 -0.77
C VAL A 54 -21.50 3.16 -0.07
N GLY A 55 -20.79 4.29 0.05
CA GLY A 55 -21.34 5.51 0.64
C GLY A 55 -22.58 6.03 -0.09
N LEU A 56 -22.59 5.98 -1.43
CA LEU A 56 -23.74 6.36 -2.24
C LEU A 56 -24.93 5.41 -2.03
N ALA A 57 -24.71 4.10 -1.95
CA ALA A 57 -25.76 3.13 -1.67
C ALA A 57 -26.43 3.35 -0.30
N LEU A 58 -25.66 3.83 0.70
CA LEU A 58 -26.18 4.12 2.03
C LEU A 58 -26.95 5.45 2.13
N SER A 59 -26.59 6.44 1.30
CA SER A 59 -27.06 7.82 1.45
C SER A 59 -28.01 8.30 0.37
N THR A 60 -28.10 7.60 -0.77
CA THR A 60 -28.86 8.05 -1.95
C THR A 60 -29.99 7.08 -2.28
N VAL A 61 -31.23 7.55 -2.14
CA VAL A 61 -32.44 6.77 -2.46
C VAL A 61 -32.41 6.34 -3.92
N GLY A 62 -32.54 5.04 -4.17
CA GLY A 62 -32.57 4.45 -5.51
C GLY A 62 -31.20 4.24 -6.15
N TYR A 63 -30.09 4.57 -5.48
CA TYR A 63 -28.75 4.24 -5.99
C TYR A 63 -28.46 2.74 -5.82
N ALA A 64 -28.30 2.04 -6.93
CA ALA A 64 -27.98 0.61 -6.95
C ALA A 64 -26.46 0.38 -6.80
N GLY A 65 -25.94 0.56 -5.58
CA GLY A 65 -24.55 0.26 -5.22
C GLY A 65 -24.42 -0.94 -4.28
N PRO A 66 -23.18 -1.44 -4.07
CA PRO A 66 -22.93 -2.54 -3.16
C PRO A 66 -23.10 -2.11 -1.69
N SER A 67 -23.53 -3.05 -0.86
CA SER A 67 -23.37 -2.93 0.58
C SER A 67 -21.89 -3.05 1.00
N LEU A 68 -21.57 -2.62 2.21
CA LEU A 68 -20.21 -2.74 2.74
C LEU A 68 -19.75 -4.20 2.82
N SER A 69 -20.63 -5.14 3.21
CA SER A 69 -20.27 -6.56 3.32
C SER A 69 -19.95 -7.18 1.96
N GLU A 70 -20.67 -6.80 0.90
CA GLU A 70 -20.40 -7.23 -0.47
C GLU A 70 -19.09 -6.63 -1.01
N ALA A 71 -18.79 -5.37 -0.66
CA ALA A 71 -17.57 -4.68 -1.10
C ALA A 71 -16.32 -5.08 -0.31
N ALA A 72 -16.45 -5.54 0.94
CA ALA A 72 -15.34 -5.77 1.86
C ALA A 72 -14.24 -6.71 1.32
N PRO A 73 -14.53 -7.84 0.65
CA PRO A 73 -13.49 -8.71 0.09
C PRO A 73 -12.62 -7.97 -0.93
N ARG A 74 -13.24 -7.17 -1.81
CA ARG A 74 -12.50 -6.39 -2.81
C ARG A 74 -11.73 -5.24 -2.17
N LEU A 75 -12.34 -4.48 -1.27
CA LEU A 75 -11.63 -3.42 -0.51
C LEU A 75 -10.37 -3.95 0.20
N ARG A 76 -10.43 -5.17 0.76
CA ARG A 76 -9.27 -5.82 1.38
C ARG A 76 -8.21 -6.24 0.36
N SER A 77 -8.61 -6.61 -0.85
CA SER A 77 -7.69 -6.87 -1.97
C SER A 77 -6.95 -5.60 -2.35
N GLU A 78 -7.68 -4.50 -2.58
CA GLU A 78 -7.06 -3.22 -2.97
C GLU A 78 -6.05 -2.73 -1.91
N LEU A 79 -6.34 -2.95 -0.61
CA LEU A 79 -5.38 -2.65 0.47
C LEU A 79 -4.12 -3.54 0.41
N ALA A 80 -4.25 -4.80 0.00
CA ALA A 80 -3.10 -5.67 -0.21
C ALA A 80 -2.27 -5.22 -1.41
N ASP A 81 -2.91 -4.78 -2.49
CA ASP A 81 -2.23 -4.24 -3.68
C ASP A 81 -1.49 -2.93 -3.35
N VAL A 82 -2.12 -2.03 -2.57
CA VAL A 82 -1.45 -0.86 -1.97
C VAL A 82 -0.21 -1.27 -1.16
N ALA A 83 -0.31 -2.30 -0.32
CA ALA A 83 0.82 -2.76 0.47
C ALA A 83 1.97 -3.31 -0.41
N ILE A 84 1.66 -4.04 -1.47
CA ILE A 84 2.66 -4.54 -2.44
C ILE A 84 3.43 -3.37 -3.07
N TYR A 85 2.76 -2.30 -3.46
CA TYR A 85 3.45 -1.11 -3.99
C TYR A 85 4.31 -0.42 -2.93
N LEU A 86 3.87 -0.33 -1.67
CA LEU A 86 4.71 0.20 -0.59
C LEU A 86 5.98 -0.65 -0.37
N PHE A 87 5.86 -1.98 -0.46
CA PHE A 87 7.00 -2.89 -0.35
C PHE A 87 8.03 -2.64 -1.45
N ARG A 88 7.54 -2.49 -2.69
CA ARG A 88 8.39 -2.18 -3.85
C ARG A 88 9.08 -0.83 -3.69
N LEU A 89 8.33 0.24 -3.38
CA LEU A 89 8.88 1.57 -3.19
C LEU A 89 9.97 1.60 -2.10
N SER A 90 9.73 0.98 -0.94
CA SER A 90 10.72 0.87 0.12
C SER A 90 11.96 0.08 -0.32
N THR A 91 11.77 -1.04 -1.03
CA THR A 91 12.87 -1.87 -1.54
C THR A 91 13.75 -1.10 -2.53
N ILE A 92 13.14 -0.35 -3.46
CA ILE A 92 13.88 0.45 -4.46
C ILE A 92 14.65 1.61 -3.80
N LEU A 93 14.16 2.12 -2.67
CA LEU A 93 14.86 3.10 -1.83
C LEU A 93 15.91 2.47 -0.91
N GLU A 94 16.15 1.15 -1.01
CA GLU A 94 17.07 0.39 -0.14
C GLU A 94 16.71 0.48 1.34
N GLY A 95 15.42 0.67 1.64
CA GLY A 95 14.90 0.76 3.01
C GLY A 95 14.59 -0.60 3.64
N ASP A 96 14.52 -0.60 4.97
CA ASP A 96 13.91 -1.68 5.76
C ASP A 96 12.58 -1.16 6.31
N LEU A 97 11.50 -1.38 5.56
CA LEU A 97 10.18 -0.87 5.91
C LEU A 97 9.73 -1.29 7.31
N GLU A 98 10.08 -2.50 7.76
CA GLU A 98 9.73 -2.96 9.10
C GLU A 98 10.43 -2.09 10.15
N GLN A 99 11.73 -1.87 9.99
CA GLN A 99 12.49 -1.01 10.89
C GLN A 99 12.06 0.46 10.81
N ASP A 100 11.73 0.96 9.62
CA ASP A 100 11.23 2.32 9.41
C ASP A 100 9.89 2.55 10.12
N ILE A 101 8.97 1.58 10.05
CA ILE A 101 7.71 1.61 10.78
C ILE A 101 7.96 1.60 12.29
N LEU A 102 8.81 0.69 12.79
CA LEU A 102 9.14 0.61 14.23
C LEU A 102 9.75 1.92 14.75
N ASN A 103 10.64 2.53 13.98
CA ASN A 103 11.23 3.82 14.31
C ASN A 103 10.16 4.92 14.34
N LYS A 104 9.25 4.93 13.35
CA LYS A 104 8.18 5.91 13.29
C LYS A 104 7.18 5.77 14.44
N MET A 105 6.89 4.55 14.86
CA MET A 105 6.02 4.27 16.00
C MET A 105 6.59 4.85 17.30
N LYS A 106 7.89 4.67 17.57
CA LYS A 106 8.55 5.27 18.75
C LYS A 106 8.45 6.80 18.76
N ILE A 107 8.70 7.43 17.60
CA ILE A 107 8.58 8.88 17.44
C ILE A 107 7.13 9.34 17.71
N ASN A 108 6.14 8.58 17.22
CA ASN A 108 4.73 8.89 17.41
C ASN A 108 4.29 8.66 18.87
N GLU A 109 4.80 7.63 19.54
CA GLU A 109 4.56 7.37 20.97
C GLU A 109 5.01 8.57 21.82
N GLU A 110 6.24 9.04 21.62
CA GLU A 110 6.73 10.25 22.30
C GLU A 110 5.87 11.48 22.00
N ARG A 111 5.48 11.66 20.73
CA ARG A 111 4.63 12.77 20.28
C ARG A 111 3.25 12.75 20.95
N TYR A 112 2.66 11.57 21.11
CA TYR A 112 1.28 11.40 21.58
C TYR A 112 1.16 10.98 23.05
N ARG A 113 2.27 10.85 23.78
CA ARG A 113 2.31 10.48 25.19
C ARG A 113 1.33 11.26 26.07
N TYR A 114 1.07 12.53 25.73
CA TYR A 114 0.12 13.39 26.46
C TYR A 114 -1.35 12.92 26.39
N LEU A 115 -1.68 11.98 25.49
CA LEU A 115 -3.02 11.38 25.35
C LEU A 115 -3.18 10.09 26.16
N GLU A 116 -2.10 9.53 26.71
CA GLU A 116 -2.13 8.33 27.53
C GLU A 116 -2.81 8.62 28.87
N ARG A 117 -3.71 7.72 29.29
CA ARG A 117 -4.45 7.81 30.55
C ARG A 117 -3.86 6.88 31.59
#